data_AF-A0A4Q3RD18-F1
#
_entry.id   AF-A0A4Q3RD18-F1
#
_cell.length_a   1.000
_cell.length_b   1.000
_cell.length_c   1.000
_cell.angle_alpha   90.00
_cell.angle_beta   90.00
_cell.angle_gamma   90.00
#
_symmetry.space_group_name_H-M   'P 1'
#
loop_
_entity.id
_entity.type
_entity.pdbx_description
1 polymer ?
#
loop_
_entity_poly.entity_id
_entity_poly.type
_entity_poly.pdbx_seq_one_letter_code
_entity_poly.pdbx_strand_id
1 'polypeptide(L)'
;MSDLVRNILRLMVFMIVQVYVLNKIPFLHQFIVPYLYFLFILWLPFSVSRIGLLVIGFLTGLVLDYFMMSPGMHAAACVLIAYARPFIINLLIPKDTDEFNYREPSPKALGWAPYTVYAFVLTL
;
A
#
# COMPACT_ATOMS: atom_id res chain seq x y z
N MET A 1 8.97 -13.25 -15.00
CA MET A 1 7.83 -13.55 -14.11
C MET A 1 6.68 -12.63 -14.50
N SER A 2 5.46 -13.14 -14.59
CA SER A 2 4.29 -12.26 -14.83
C SER A 2 4.12 -11.29 -13.67
N ASP A 3 3.78 -10.03 -13.97
CA ASP A 3 3.63 -8.97 -12.95
C ASP A 3 2.60 -9.35 -11.87
N LEU A 4 1.59 -10.13 -12.24
CA LEU A 4 0.61 -10.69 -11.32
C LEU A 4 1.24 -11.61 -10.27
N VAL A 5 2.10 -12.55 -10.68
CA VAL A 5 2.75 -13.49 -9.74
C VAL A 5 3.65 -12.74 -8.76
N ARG A 6 4.36 -11.71 -9.24
CA ARG A 6 5.21 -10.87 -8.38
C ARG A 6 4.39 -10.13 -7.33
N ASN A 7 3.24 -9.57 -7.72
CA ASN A 7 2.38 -8.84 -6.80
C ASN A 7 1.68 -9.76 -5.79
N ILE A 8 1.23 -10.93 -6.23
CA ILE A 8 0.65 -11.95 -5.34
C ILE A 8 1.67 -12.42 -4.31
N LEU A 9 2.91 -12.67 -4.73
CA LEU A 9 3.98 -13.07 -3.82
C LEU A 9 4.31 -11.96 -2.81
N ARG A 10 4.39 -10.70 -3.27
CA ARG A 10 4.56 -9.54 -2.37
C ARG A 10 3.41 -9.46 -1.34
N LEU A 11 2.16 -9.60 -1.78
CA LEU A 11 1.00 -9.59 -0.90
C LEU A 11 1.10 -10.66 0.19
N MET A 12 1.40 -11.91 -0.20
CA MET A 12 1.57 -13.00 0.76
C MET A 12 2.68 -12.73 1.76
N VAL A 13 3.85 -12.25 1.31
CA VAL A 13 4.97 -11.94 2.20
C VAL A 13 4.60 -10.85 3.20
N PHE A 14 4.01 -9.74 2.73
CA PHE A 14 3.58 -8.65 3.61
C PHE A 14 2.52 -9.12 4.61
N MET A 15 1.57 -9.95 4.19
CA MET A 15 0.51 -10.47 5.05
C MET A 15 1.06 -11.40 6.13
N ILE A 16 1.96 -12.34 5.77
CA ILE A 16 2.60 -13.25 6.73
C ILE A 16 3.43 -12.46 7.74
N VAL A 17 4.25 -11.53 7.27
CA VAL A 17 5.08 -10.68 8.13
C VAL A 17 4.19 -9.87 9.09
N GLN A 18 3.10 -9.27 8.59
CA GLN A 18 2.18 -8.50 9.43
C GLN A 18 1.51 -9.35 10.51
N VAL A 19 0.95 -10.51 10.14
CA VAL A 19 0.13 -11.34 11.03
C VAL A 19 0.98 -12.13 12.03
N TYR A 20 2.12 -12.68 11.60
CA TYR A 20 2.91 -13.59 12.42
C TYR A 20 4.11 -12.93 13.10
N VAL A 21 4.71 -11.92 12.49
CA VAL A 21 5.87 -11.23 13.06
C VAL A 21 5.41 -10.01 13.81
N LEU A 22 4.85 -9.02 13.12
CA LEU A 22 4.54 -7.70 13.70
C LEU A 22 3.50 -7.78 14.82
N ASN A 23 2.48 -8.62 14.67
CA ASN A 23 1.46 -8.83 15.71
C ASN A 23 2.01 -9.54 16.97
N LYS A 24 3.20 -10.17 16.89
CA LYS A 24 3.87 -10.83 18.01
C LYS A 24 4.98 -9.99 18.65
N ILE A 25 5.37 -8.87 18.02
CA ILE A 25 6.38 -7.98 18.59
C ILE A 25 5.76 -7.29 19.82
N PRO A 26 6.37 -7.39 21.01
CA PRO A 26 5.88 -6.69 22.19
C PRO A 26 5.88 -5.19 21.94
N PHE A 27 4.80 -4.54 22.37
CA PHE A 27 4.56 -3.11 22.13
C PHE A 27 5.77 -2.27 22.55
N LEU A 28 6.42 -1.63 21.57
CA LEU A 28 7.44 -0.64 21.85
C LEU A 28 6.70 0.58 22.45
N HIS A 29 6.75 0.72 23.78
CA HIS A 29 6.06 1.78 24.54
C HIS A 29 4.51 1.73 24.56
N GLN A 30 3.86 0.56 24.49
CA GLN A 30 2.40 0.38 24.70
C GLN A 30 1.42 1.12 23.76
N PHE A 31 1.88 2.07 22.94
CA PHE A 31 1.00 2.93 22.12
C PHE A 31 1.21 2.83 20.60
N ILE A 32 2.32 2.25 20.13
CA ILE A 32 2.65 2.25 18.69
C ILE A 32 2.79 0.80 18.20
N VAL A 33 1.87 0.38 17.32
CA VAL A 33 1.96 -0.87 16.57
C VAL A 33 2.42 -0.54 15.15
N PRO A 34 3.58 -1.05 14.69
CA PRO A 34 3.97 -0.87 13.31
C PRO A 34 3.04 -1.70 12.41
N TYR A 35 2.40 -1.03 11.45
CA TYR A 35 1.67 -1.68 10.37
C TYR A 35 2.46 -1.45 9.07
N LEU A 36 2.71 -2.51 8.30
CA LEU A 36 3.48 -2.45 7.04
C LEU A 36 2.65 -2.91 5.84
N TYR A 37 1.47 -3.50 6.05
CA TYR A 37 0.66 -4.07 4.98
C TYR A 37 0.17 -3.05 3.95
N PHE A 38 -0.03 -1.78 4.34
CA PHE A 38 -0.48 -0.73 3.42
C PHE A 38 0.58 -0.37 2.36
N LEU A 39 1.87 -0.68 2.59
CA LEU A 39 2.94 -0.49 1.62
C LEU A 39 2.68 -1.28 0.34
N PHE A 40 2.02 -2.43 0.44
CA PHE A 40 1.60 -3.22 -0.72
C PHE A 40 0.66 -2.42 -1.64
N ILE A 41 -0.31 -1.71 -1.06
CA ILE A 41 -1.27 -0.88 -1.83
C ILE A 41 -0.56 0.30 -2.48
N LEU A 42 0.39 0.92 -1.77
CA LEU A 42 1.17 2.03 -2.31
C LEU A 42 1.97 1.58 -3.54
N TRP A 43 2.65 0.42 -3.47
CA TRP A 43 3.52 -0.12 -4.52
C TRP A 43 2.82 -0.82 -5.69
N LEU A 44 1.48 -0.86 -5.71
CA LEU A 44 0.75 -1.46 -6.83
C LEU A 44 1.09 -0.75 -8.16
N PRO A 45 1.12 -1.43 -9.32
CA PRO A 45 1.45 -0.75 -10.57
C PRO A 45 0.43 0.34 -10.96
N PHE A 46 0.88 1.35 -11.72
CA PHE A 46 0.00 2.41 -12.24
C PHE A 46 -1.04 1.89 -13.26
N SER A 47 -0.79 0.71 -13.85
CA SER A 47 -1.67 0.06 -14.82
C SER A 47 -2.96 -0.50 -14.22
N VAL A 48 -3.10 -0.52 -12.89
CA VAL A 48 -4.31 -1.05 -12.22
C VAL A 48 -5.43 -0.01 -12.31
N SER A 49 -6.62 -0.44 -12.75
CA SER A 49 -7.80 0.42 -12.79
C SER A 49 -8.21 0.89 -11.38
N ARG A 50 -8.88 2.05 -11.27
CA ARG A 50 -9.33 2.58 -9.97
C ARG A 50 -10.21 1.57 -9.22
N ILE A 51 -11.13 0.92 -9.94
CA ILE A 51 -12.00 -0.10 -9.35
C ILE A 51 -11.18 -1.32 -8.89
N GLY A 52 -10.22 -1.77 -9.69
CA GLY A 52 -9.33 -2.87 -9.31
C GLY A 52 -8.54 -2.55 -8.04
N LEU A 53 -8.04 -1.32 -7.91
CA LEU A 53 -7.31 -0.85 -6.74
C LEU A 53 -8.19 -0.87 -5.48
N LEU A 54 -9.45 -0.44 -5.58
CA LEU A 54 -10.42 -0.47 -4.47
C LEU A 54 -10.75 -1.90 -4.05
N VAL A 55 -11.00 -2.80 -5.00
CA VAL A 55 -11.30 -4.21 -4.72
C VAL A 55 -10.09 -4.90 -4.07
N ILE A 56 -8.89 -4.67 -4.59
CA ILE A 56 -7.65 -5.23 -4.02
C ILE A 56 -7.42 -4.68 -2.60
N GLY A 57 -7.63 -3.37 -2.39
CA GLY A 57 -7.54 -2.76 -1.07
C GLY A 57 -8.54 -3.36 -0.07
N PHE A 58 -9.80 -3.47 -0.47
CA PHE A 58 -10.86 -4.07 0.35
C PHE A 58 -10.54 -5.52 0.73
N LEU A 59 -10.18 -6.37 -0.24
CA LEU A 59 -9.84 -7.77 0.02
C LEU A 59 -8.62 -7.89 0.93
N THR A 60 -7.59 -7.07 0.72
CA THR A 60 -6.39 -7.09 1.55
C THR A 60 -6.70 -6.70 3.00
N GLY A 61 -7.50 -5.65 3.20
CA GLY A 61 -7.92 -5.23 4.54
C GLY A 61 -8.85 -6.23 5.21
N LEU A 62 -9.78 -6.85 4.48
CA LEU A 62 -10.70 -7.86 5.03
C LEU A 62 -9.95 -9.09 5.53
N VAL A 63 -8.92 -9.55 4.80
CA VAL A 63 -8.09 -10.66 5.27
C VAL A 63 -7.38 -10.31 6.58
N LEU A 64 -6.88 -9.07 6.72
CA LEU A 64 -6.25 -8.62 7.96
C LEU A 64 -7.23 -8.47 9.11
N ASP A 65 -8.41 -7.92 8.85
CA ASP A 65 -9.50 -7.80 9.84
C ASP A 65 -9.86 -9.17 10.43
N TYR A 66 -9.84 -10.23 9.61
CA TYR A 66 -10.07 -11.60 10.06
C TYR A 66 -8.99 -12.10 11.02
N PHE A 67 -7.71 -11.84 10.73
CA PHE A 67 -6.59 -12.28 11.58
C PHE A 67 -6.40 -11.41 12.83
N MET A 68 -6.73 -10.13 12.77
CA MET A 68 -6.53 -9.16 13.85
C MET A 68 -7.76 -9.00 14.74
N MET A 69 -8.87 -9.68 14.43
CA MET A 69 -10.16 -9.57 15.14
C MET A 69 -10.67 -8.11 15.23
N SER A 70 -10.38 -7.30 14.20
CA SER A 70 -10.76 -5.89 14.08
C SER A 70 -11.69 -5.71 12.88
N PRO A 71 -12.94 -6.19 12.94
CA PRO A 71 -13.80 -6.28 11.76
C PRO A 71 -14.02 -4.91 11.08
N GLY A 72 -13.59 -4.80 9.83
CA GLY A 72 -13.83 -3.65 8.95
C GLY A 72 -12.84 -2.49 9.10
N MET A 73 -11.96 -2.47 10.12
CA MET A 73 -11.10 -1.33 10.39
C MET A 73 -9.97 -1.22 9.35
N HIS A 74 -9.28 -2.31 9.07
CA HIS A 74 -8.24 -2.35 8.04
C HIS A 74 -8.86 -2.33 6.65
N ALA A 75 -10.03 -2.93 6.42
CA ALA A 75 -10.76 -2.80 5.16
C ALA A 75 -11.08 -1.34 4.81
N ALA A 76 -11.64 -0.56 5.75
CA ALA A 76 -11.95 0.84 5.52
C ALA A 76 -10.69 1.68 5.23
N ALA A 77 -9.62 1.50 6.02
CA ALA A 77 -8.35 2.21 5.82
C ALA A 77 -7.71 1.88 4.45
N CYS A 78 -7.65 0.60 4.08
CA CYS A 78 -7.10 0.16 2.79
C CYS A 78 -7.88 0.75 1.61
N VAL A 79 -9.21 0.78 1.69
CA VAL A 79 -10.06 1.34 0.63
C VAL A 79 -9.86 2.84 0.51
N LEU A 80 -9.73 3.56 1.62
CA LEU A 80 -9.46 4.99 1.61
C LEU A 80 -8.11 5.31 0.96
N ILE A 81 -7.06 4.57 1.30
CA ILE A 81 -5.73 4.70 0.67
C ILE A 81 -5.83 4.40 -0.84
N ALA A 82 -6.49 3.31 -1.21
CA ALA A 82 -6.71 2.94 -2.61
C ALA A 82 -7.47 4.02 -3.39
N TYR A 83 -8.46 4.66 -2.77
CA TYR A 83 -9.22 5.74 -3.37
C TYR A 83 -8.40 7.03 -3.55
N ALA A 84 -7.68 7.46 -2.51
CA ALA A 84 -6.92 8.71 -2.50
C ALA A 84 -5.66 8.65 -3.38
N ARG A 85 -5.03 7.48 -3.45
CA ARG A 85 -3.78 7.22 -4.19
C ARG A 85 -3.71 7.86 -5.59
N PRO A 86 -4.64 7.60 -6.55
CA PRO A 86 -4.56 8.18 -7.88
C PRO A 86 -4.66 9.72 -7.89
N PHE A 87 -5.36 10.33 -6.94
CA PHE A 87 -5.44 11.80 -6.83
C PHE A 87 -4.11 12.40 -6.38
N ILE A 88 -3.51 11.83 -5.33
CA ILE A 88 -2.21 12.27 -4.80
C ILE A 88 -1.12 12.07 -5.86
N ILE A 89 -1.09 10.92 -6.53
CA ILE A 89 -0.14 10.65 -7.60
C ILE A 89 -0.25 11.68 -8.74
N ASN A 90 -1.46 11.99 -9.22
CA ASN A 90 -1.64 12.99 -10.28
C ASN A 90 -1.20 14.40 -9.87
N LEU A 91 -1.27 14.74 -8.58
CA LEU A 91 -0.82 16.04 -8.07
C LEU A 91 0.71 16.12 -7.94
N LEU A 92 1.37 15.00 -7.63
CA LEU A 92 2.81 14.96 -7.36
C LEU A 92 3.67 14.54 -8.55
N ILE A 93 3.11 13.97 -9.61
CA ILE A 93 3.87 13.61 -10.81
C ILE A 93 4.35 14.89 -11.53
N PRO A 94 5.66 15.07 -11.74
CA PRO A 94 6.20 16.11 -12.61
C PRO A 94 5.77 15.84 -14.06
N LYS A 95 5.28 16.87 -14.75
CA LYS A 95 4.81 16.77 -16.15
C LYS A 95 5.90 16.37 -17.17
N ASP A 96 7.18 16.40 -16.78
CA ASP A 96 8.33 16.13 -17.65
C ASP A 96 8.93 14.71 -17.51
N THR A 97 8.20 13.73 -16.94
CA THR A 97 8.75 12.38 -16.69
C THR A 97 8.62 11.43 -17.89
N ASP A 98 8.63 11.95 -19.12
CA ASP A 98 8.37 11.20 -20.36
C ASP A 98 9.46 10.15 -20.72
N GLU A 99 10.61 10.15 -20.04
CA GLU A 99 11.74 9.28 -20.44
C GLU A 99 11.84 7.94 -19.70
N PHE A 100 11.03 7.71 -18.66
CA PHE A 100 11.12 6.47 -17.90
C PHE A 100 9.78 5.75 -17.82
N ASN A 101 9.73 4.57 -18.43
CA ASN A 101 8.63 3.61 -18.37
C ASN A 101 8.52 2.97 -16.96
N TYR A 102 8.29 3.78 -15.93
CA TYR A 102 8.15 3.33 -14.56
C TYR A 102 6.77 2.69 -14.35
N ARG A 103 6.79 1.42 -13.94
CA ARG A 103 5.59 0.59 -13.80
C ARG A 103 4.92 0.72 -12.42
N GLU A 104 5.68 1.15 -11.41
CA GLU A 104 5.29 1.21 -9.98
C GLU A 104 5.70 2.57 -9.38
N PRO A 105 4.89 3.19 -8.49
CA PRO A 105 5.33 4.37 -7.76
C PRO A 105 6.44 3.99 -6.80
N SER A 106 7.62 4.53 -7.08
CA SER A 106 8.84 4.29 -6.30
C SER A 106 9.62 5.60 -6.20
N PRO A 107 10.58 5.72 -5.27
CA PRO A 107 11.47 6.88 -5.20
C PRO A 107 12.21 7.16 -6.51
N LYS A 108 12.41 6.13 -7.34
CA LYS A 108 13.01 6.27 -8.68
C LYS A 108 12.02 6.84 -9.70
N ALA A 109 10.73 6.58 -9.53
CA ALA A 109 9.67 7.02 -10.43
C ALA A 109 9.19 8.44 -10.16
N LEU A 110 8.98 8.80 -8.89
CA LEU A 110 8.50 10.12 -8.50
C LEU A 110 9.64 11.07 -8.12
N GLY A 111 10.78 10.53 -7.66
CA GLY A 111 11.78 11.29 -6.89
C GLY A 111 11.54 11.12 -5.38
N TRP A 112 12.61 11.26 -4.59
CA TRP A 112 12.59 11.00 -3.14
C TRP A 112 11.66 11.95 -2.36
N ALA A 113 11.64 13.23 -2.72
CA ALA A 113 10.79 14.22 -2.07
C ALA A 113 9.29 13.97 -2.28
N PRO A 114 8.77 13.89 -3.53
CA PRO A 114 7.35 13.61 -3.76
C PRO A 114 6.93 12.21 -3.32
N TYR A 115 7.82 11.21 -3.37
CA TYR A 115 7.52 9.88 -2.82
C TYR A 115 7.30 9.91 -1.31
N THR A 116 8.11 10.67 -0.56
CA THR A 116 7.97 10.81 0.89
C THR A 116 6.66 11.53 1.24
N VAL A 117 6.30 12.59 0.52
CA VAL A 117 5.03 13.30 0.71
C VAL A 117 3.85 12.38 0.37
N TYR A 118 3.93 11.63 -0.73
CA TYR A 118 2.93 10.64 -1.13
C TYR A 118 2.70 9.58 -0.05
N ALA A 119 3.76 8.99 0.48
CA ALA A 119 3.66 8.00 1.54
C ALA A 119 3.08 8.62 2.81
N PHE A 120 3.61 9.76 3.26
CA PHE A 120 3.20 10.42 4.48
C PHE A 120 1.71 10.83 4.46
N VAL A 121 1.24 11.47 3.39
CA VAL A 121 -0.15 11.94 3.27
C VAL A 121 -1.15 10.77 3.26
N LEU A 122 -0.77 9.61 2.73
CA LEU A 122 -1.65 8.44 2.67
C LEU A 122 -1.62 7.58 3.93
N THR A 123 -0.61 7.75 4.80
CA THR A 123 -0.41 6.88 5.97
C THR A 123 -0.57 7.57 7.31
N LEU A 124 -0.58 8.91 7.33
CA LEU A 124 -0.84 9.73 8.51
C LEU A 124 -2.33 9.68 8.87
#